data_AF-A0AAW4N3I4-F1
#
_entry.id   AF-A0AAW4N3I4-F1
#
_cell.length_a   1.000
_cell.length_b   1.000
_cell.length_c   1.000
_cell.angle_alpha   90.00
_cell.angle_beta   90.00
_cell.angle_gamma   90.00
#
_symmetry.space_group_name_H-M   'P 1'
#
loop_
_entity.id
_entity.type
_entity.pdbx_description
1 polymer ?
#
loop_
_entity_poly.entity_id
_entity_poly.type
_entity_poly.pdbx_seq_one_letter_code
_entity_poly.pdbx_strand_id
1 'polypeptide(L)'
;IQFPPQKLYVETVRRVKRVGRQIAKELHINGPFNIQFMARDNDILVIECNLRASRSFPFVSKVLKINLIELATRVMLGLPVEKPHKNLFDLDYVGIKASQFSF
;
A
#
# COMPACT_ATOMS: atom_id res chain seq x y z
N ILE A 1 3.04 -10.29 -7.40
CA ILE A 1 3.37 -9.14 -6.50
C ILE A 1 4.44 -9.62 -5.53
N GLN A 2 5.51 -8.85 -5.33
CA GLN A 2 6.53 -9.10 -4.32
C GLN A 2 6.46 -7.99 -3.26
N PHE A 3 6.50 -8.36 -1.98
CA PHE A 3 6.47 -7.41 -0.87
C PHE A 3 7.39 -7.90 0.25
N PRO A 4 8.34 -7.08 0.75
CA PRO A 4 8.70 -5.72 0.30
C PRO A 4 9.34 -5.70 -1.11
N PRO A 5 9.39 -4.54 -1.79
CA PRO A 5 9.94 -4.42 -3.14
C PRO A 5 11.45 -4.72 -3.16
N GLN A 6 11.88 -5.60 -4.07
CA GLN A 6 13.28 -6.09 -4.12
C GLN A 6 14.18 -5.30 -5.09
N LYS A 7 13.62 -4.78 -6.19
CA LYS A 7 14.38 -4.14 -7.27
C LYS A 7 14.20 -2.62 -7.37
N LEU A 8 13.63 -2.00 -6.33
CA LEU A 8 13.39 -0.56 -6.31
C LEU A 8 14.41 0.16 -5.42
N TYR A 9 14.96 1.26 -5.90
CA TYR A 9 15.80 2.12 -5.09
C TYR A 9 15.01 2.71 -3.93
N VAL A 10 15.68 2.84 -2.77
CA VAL A 10 15.08 3.41 -1.55
C VAL A 10 14.57 4.83 -1.80
N GLU A 11 15.26 5.60 -2.65
CA GLU A 11 14.83 6.94 -3.05
C GLU A 11 13.49 6.92 -3.79
N THR A 12 13.32 6.03 -4.77
CA THR A 12 12.06 5.84 -5.51
C THR A 12 10.93 5.51 -4.54
N VAL A 13 11.16 4.60 -3.59
CA VAL A 13 10.16 4.23 -2.57
C VAL A 13 9.78 5.43 -1.70
N ARG A 14 10.75 6.27 -1.31
CA ARG A 14 10.49 7.50 -0.53
C ARG A 14 9.68 8.51 -1.33
N ARG A 15 9.99 8.70 -2.62
CA ARG A 15 9.23 9.58 -3.53
C ARG A 15 7.79 9.09 -3.70
N VAL A 16 7.57 7.79 -3.95
CA VAL A 16 6.23 7.17 -4.02
C VAL A 16 5.43 7.45 -2.74
N LYS A 17 6.03 7.28 -1.55
CA LYS A 17 5.38 7.59 -0.27
C LYS A 17 5.04 9.08 -0.10
N ARG A 18 5.85 9.98 -0.63
CA ARG A 18 5.59 11.44 -0.57
C ARG A 18 4.40 11.80 -1.45
N VAL A 19 4.42 11.38 -2.71
CA VAL A 19 3.36 11.64 -3.69
C VAL A 19 2.04 11.00 -3.23
N GLY A 20 2.09 9.75 -2.75
CA GLY A 20 0.90 9.07 -2.23
C GLY A 20 0.24 9.80 -1.04
N ARG A 21 1.02 10.45 -0.16
CA ARG A 21 0.48 11.28 0.92
C ARG A 21 -0.15 12.56 0.42
N GLN A 22 0.45 13.21 -0.57
CA GLN A 22 -0.11 14.43 -1.18
C GLN A 22 -1.47 14.10 -1.82
N ILE A 23 -1.53 13.05 -2.64
CA ILE A 23 -2.79 12.61 -3.28
C ILE A 23 -3.85 12.29 -2.24
N ALA A 24 -3.50 11.55 -1.17
CA ALA A 24 -4.46 11.22 -0.12
C ALA A 24 -4.99 12.45 0.63
N LYS A 25 -4.15 13.48 0.81
CA LYS A 25 -4.53 14.73 1.46
C LYS A 25 -5.46 15.55 0.57
N GLU A 26 -5.13 15.73 -0.70
CA GLU A 26 -5.93 16.52 -1.66
C GLU A 26 -7.29 15.86 -1.95
N LEU A 27 -7.35 14.53 -1.97
CA LEU A 27 -8.60 13.79 -2.18
C LEU A 27 -9.40 13.55 -0.88
N HIS A 28 -8.96 14.10 0.25
CA HIS A 28 -9.62 13.94 1.57
C HIS A 28 -10.03 12.49 1.90
N ILE A 29 -9.11 11.54 1.66
CA ILE A 29 -9.42 10.11 1.75
C ILE A 29 -9.55 9.68 3.22
N ASN A 30 -10.76 9.28 3.62
CA ASN A 30 -11.08 8.77 4.97
C ASN A 30 -11.32 7.25 5.00
N GLY A 31 -10.71 6.50 4.10
CA GLY A 31 -10.95 5.07 3.93
C GLY A 31 -9.85 4.33 3.16
N PRO A 32 -10.10 3.06 2.77
CA PRO A 32 -9.11 2.28 2.04
C PRO A 32 -8.97 2.79 0.60
N PHE A 33 -7.73 2.97 0.16
CA PHE A 33 -7.42 3.37 -1.21
C PHE A 33 -6.22 2.61 -1.75
N ASN A 34 -6.03 2.66 -3.06
CA ASN A 34 -4.90 2.06 -3.75
C ASN A 34 -4.43 2.98 -4.89
N ILE A 35 -3.13 3.25 -4.93
CA ILE A 35 -2.52 4.03 -6.00
C ILE A 35 -1.57 3.10 -6.76
N GLN A 36 -1.64 3.16 -8.08
CA GLN A 36 -0.71 2.47 -8.98
C GLN A 36 0.26 3.48 -9.58
N PHE A 37 1.54 3.16 -9.44
CA PHE A 37 2.64 3.99 -9.94
C PHE A 37 3.43 3.24 -11.00
N MET A 38 3.90 3.95 -12.01
CA MET A 38 4.94 3.51 -12.92
C MET A 38 6.26 4.12 -12.47
N ALA A 39 7.30 3.31 -12.32
CA ALA A 39 8.64 3.77 -12.00
C ALA A 39 9.61 3.35 -13.12
N ARG A 40 10.29 4.31 -13.73
CA ARG A 40 11.28 4.08 -14.78
C ARG A 40 12.40 5.11 -14.63
N ASP A 41 13.66 4.68 -14.63
CA ASP A 41 14.83 5.57 -14.59
C ASP A 41 14.77 6.67 -13.50
N ASN A 42 14.32 6.29 -12.29
CA ASN A 42 14.06 7.16 -11.12
C ASN A 42 12.89 8.16 -11.22
N ASP A 43 12.23 8.22 -12.37
CA ASP A 43 10.97 8.95 -12.53
C ASP A 43 9.78 8.09 -12.13
N ILE A 44 8.80 8.75 -11.51
CA ILE A 44 7.59 8.13 -10.99
C ILE A 44 6.39 8.85 -11.61
N LEU A 45 5.54 8.08 -12.27
CA LEU A 45 4.27 8.53 -12.82
C LEU A 45 3.12 7.82 -12.12
N VAL A 46 2.00 8.51 -11.95
CA VAL A 46 0.77 7.92 -11.42
C VAL A 46 -0.03 7.35 -12.58
N ILE A 47 -0.43 6.09 -12.49
CA ILE A 47 -1.30 5.44 -13.49
C ILE A 47 -2.76 5.69 -13.10
N GLU A 48 -3.14 5.25 -11.90
CA GLU A 48 -4.50 5.35 -11.40
C GLU A 48 -4.54 5.43 -9.87
N CYS A 49 -5.58 6.07 -9.35
CA CYS A 49 -5.92 6.08 -7.93
C CYS A 49 -7.34 5.54 -7.75
N ASN A 50 -7.45 4.40 -7.08
CA ASN A 50 -8.70 3.74 -6.74
C ASN A 50 -9.06 4.07 -5.29
N LEU A 51 -10.16 4.81 -5.07
CA LEU A 51 -10.71 5.12 -3.75
C LEU A 51 -11.54 3.94 -3.19
N ARG A 52 -10.95 2.75 -3.14
CA ARG A 52 -11.58 1.53 -2.64
C ARG A 52 -10.58 0.52 -2.12
N ALA A 53 -11.07 -0.45 -1.38
CA ALA A 53 -10.30 -1.64 -1.03
C ALA A 53 -9.85 -2.37 -2.31
N SER A 54 -8.55 -2.66 -2.40
CA SER A 54 -7.96 -3.38 -3.52
C SER A 54 -7.83 -4.88 -3.21
N ARG A 55 -7.80 -5.71 -4.25
CA ARG A 55 -7.61 -7.17 -4.16
C ARG A 55 -6.26 -7.59 -3.58
N SER A 56 -5.35 -6.64 -3.39
CA SER A 56 -4.05 -6.85 -2.72
C SER A 56 -4.12 -6.65 -1.19
N PHE A 57 -5.21 -6.08 -0.65
CA PHE A 57 -5.34 -5.80 0.79
C PHE A 57 -5.16 -7.04 1.67
N PRO A 58 -5.84 -8.18 1.41
CA PRO A 58 -5.69 -9.37 2.26
C PRO A 58 -4.26 -9.93 2.25
N PHE A 59 -3.59 -9.86 1.10
CA PHE A 59 -2.20 -10.30 0.97
C PHE A 59 -1.27 -9.42 1.81
N VAL A 60 -1.34 -8.10 1.67
CA VAL A 60 -0.50 -7.16 2.41
C VAL A 60 -0.78 -7.24 3.92
N SER A 61 -2.07 -7.37 4.30
CA SER A 61 -2.50 -7.53 5.68
C SER A 61 -1.90 -8.78 6.35
N LYS A 62 -1.92 -9.93 5.67
CA LYS A 62 -1.29 -11.17 6.16
C LYS A 62 0.23 -11.04 6.25
N VAL A 63 0.87 -10.47 5.24
CA VAL A 63 2.34 -10.31 5.24
C VAL A 63 2.79 -9.36 6.35
N LEU A 64 2.05 -8.29 6.64
CA LEU A 64 2.36 -7.37 7.75
C LEU A 64 1.88 -7.86 9.12
N LYS A 65 1.04 -8.91 9.16
CA LYS A 65 0.30 -9.35 10.35
C LYS A 65 -0.47 -8.18 11.00
N ILE A 66 -1.10 -7.33 10.19
CA ILE A 66 -1.92 -6.18 10.62
C ILE A 66 -3.24 -6.25 9.85
N ASN A 67 -4.37 -6.16 10.55
CA ASN A 67 -5.69 -6.12 9.93
C ASN A 67 -6.00 -4.72 9.35
N LEU A 68 -5.56 -4.49 8.12
CA LEU A 68 -5.76 -3.21 7.43
C LEU A 68 -7.23 -2.90 7.14
N ILE A 69 -8.06 -3.93 6.95
CA ILE A 69 -9.49 -3.76 6.67
C ILE A 69 -10.19 -3.25 7.92
N GLU A 70 -9.94 -3.88 9.07
CA GLU A 70 -10.50 -3.44 10.35
C GLU A 70 -10.08 -2.02 10.70
N LEU A 71 -8.80 -1.67 10.50
CA LEU A 71 -8.31 -0.32 10.70
C LEU A 71 -9.01 0.68 9.77
N ALA A 72 -9.17 0.35 8.49
CA ALA A 72 -9.88 1.19 7.53
C ALA A 72 -11.36 1.38 7.93
N THR A 73 -12.04 0.32 8.36
CA THR A 73 -13.43 0.39 8.83
C THR A 73 -13.56 1.28 10.06
N ARG A 74 -12.64 1.17 11.02
CA ARG A 74 -12.64 2.05 12.22
C ARG A 74 -12.47 3.52 11.85
N VAL A 75 -11.58 3.83 10.89
CA VAL A 75 -11.40 5.19 10.36
C VAL A 75 -12.69 5.69 9.71
N MET A 76 -13.35 4.86 8.90
CA MET A 76 -14.61 5.23 8.24
C MET A 76 -15.75 5.49 9.24
N LEU A 77 -15.75 4.79 10.39
CA LEU A 77 -16.71 4.98 11.48
C LEU A 77 -16.34 6.16 12.41
N GLY A 78 -15.23 6.85 12.19
CA GLY A 78 -14.75 7.92 13.05
C GLY A 78 -14.28 7.45 14.43
N LEU A 79 -14.00 6.15 14.59
CA LEU A 79 -13.50 5.58 15.84
C LEU A 79 -12.01 5.91 16.00
N PRO A 80 -11.52 6.07 17.24
CA PRO A 80 -10.09 6.26 17.47
C PRO A 80 -9.32 5.04 16.95
N VAL A 81 -8.26 5.27 16.20
CA VAL A 81 -7.35 4.23 15.68
C VAL A 81 -5.92 4.57 16.03
N GLU A 82 -5.20 3.58 16.57
CA GLU A 82 -3.76 3.70 16.75
C GLU A 82 -3.03 3.47 15.43
N LYS A 83 -2.01 4.28 15.21
CA LYS A 83 -1.18 4.15 14.01
C LYS A 83 -0.29 2.90 14.16
N PRO A 84 -0.32 1.96 13.21
CA PRO A 84 0.50 0.76 13.31
C PRO A 84 1.99 1.12 13.32
N HIS A 85 2.74 0.56 14.28
CA HIS A 85 4.16 0.85 14.53
C HIS A 85 5.13 0.04 13.65
N LYS A 86 4.66 -0.88 12.80
CA LYS A 86 5.56 -1.74 12.01
C LYS A 86 6.19 -0.99 10.84
N ASN A 87 7.52 -0.99 10.77
CA ASN A 87 8.23 -0.54 9.58
C ASN A 87 8.22 -1.62 8.51
N LEU A 88 8.13 -1.20 7.25
CA LEU A 88 8.25 -2.09 6.08
C LEU A 88 9.60 -2.81 5.99
N PHE A 89 10.62 -2.33 6.72
CA PHE A 89 11.98 -2.82 6.70
C PHE A 89 12.27 -3.87 7.78
N ASP A 90 11.34 -4.10 8.71
CA ASP A 90 11.51 -5.07 9.82
C ASP A 90 10.93 -6.45 9.47
N LEU A 91 10.74 -6.75 8.17
CA LEU A 91 10.24 -8.04 7.70
C LEU A 91 11.42 -8.93 7.30
N ASP A 92 11.66 -9.98 8.08
CA ASP A 92 12.70 -11.00 7.81
C ASP A 92 12.33 -11.96 6.66
N TYR A 93 11.20 -11.73 5.99
CA TYR A 93 10.70 -12.58 4.91
C TYR A 93 10.05 -11.77 3.78
N VAL A 94 10.04 -12.37 2.59
CA VAL A 94 9.41 -11.79 1.40
C VAL A 94 8.12 -12.55 1.10
N GLY A 95 7.01 -11.82 1.02
CA GLY A 95 5.75 -12.34 0.51
C GLY A 95 5.70 -12.28 -1.01
N ILE A 96 5.32 -13.39 -1.65
CA ILE A 96 5.09 -13.47 -3.09
C ILE A 96 3.65 -13.87 -3.37
N LYS A 97 2.94 -13.08 -4.19
CA LYS A 97 1.62 -13.41 -4.75
C LYS A 97 1.77 -13.76 -6.22
N ALA A 98 1.44 -15.00 -6.57
CA ALA A 98 1.27 -15.47 -7.95
C ALA A 98 -0.21 -15.50 -8.33
N SER A 99 -0.50 -15.28 -9.61
CA SER A 99 -1.85 -15.43 -10.15
C SER A 99 -2.05 -16.86 -10.63
N GLN A 100 -3.21 -17.43 -10.32
CA GLN A 100 -3.65 -18.69 -10.90
C GLN A 100 -4.49 -18.38 -12.14
N PHE A 101 -4.26 -19.14 -13.22
CA PHE A 101 -5.01 -19.04 -14.46
C PHE A 101 -5.65 -20.41 -14.74
N SER A 102 -6.89 -20.41 -15.24
CA SER A 102 -7.62 -21.61 -15.66
C SER A 102 -7.56 -21.71 -17.18
N PHE A 103 -6.40 -22.11 -17.71
CA PHE A 103 -6.23 -22.43 -19.13
C PHE A 103 -6.93 -23.73 -19.49
#